data_AF-A0A6L7YNV7-F1
#
_entry.id   AF-A0A6L7YNV7-F1
#
_cell.length_a   1.000
_cell.length_b   1.000
_cell.length_c   1.000
_cell.angle_alpha   90.00
_cell.angle_beta   90.00
_cell.angle_gamma   90.00
#
_symmetry.space_group_name_H-M   'P 1'
#
loop_
_entity.id
_entity.type
_entity.pdbx_description
1 polymer ?
#
loop_
_entity_poly.entity_id
_entity_poly.type
_entity_poly.pdbx_seq_one_letter_code
_entity_poly.pdbx_strand_id
1 'polypeptide(L)' 'MNRTDSMIENYKCSVRKPDDFDEFWGNVLDEAAQIPLNAETIPLPLRSSEELETFEVIYDSLD' A
#
# COMPACT_ATOMS: atom_id res chain seq x y z
N MET A 1 27.08 25.56 -1.48
CA MET A 1 26.34 24.30 -1.64
C MET A 1 26.40 23.53 -0.33
N ASN A 2 25.27 23.21 0.29
CA ASN A 2 25.28 22.35 1.47
C ASN A 2 25.68 20.93 1.06
N ARG A 3 26.47 20.27 1.90
CA ARG A 3 27.06 18.95 1.62
C ARG A 3 25.97 17.88 1.43
N THR A 4 24.83 18.03 2.10
CA THR A 4 23.67 17.15 2.02
C THR A 4 22.95 17.27 0.68
N ASP A 5 22.78 18.50 0.18
CA ASP A 5 22.17 18.75 -1.13
C ASP A 5 22.98 18.08 -2.24
N SER A 6 24.32 18.16 -2.17
CA SER A 6 25.20 17.47 -3.12
C SER A 6 25.17 15.94 -3.01
N MET A 7 24.78 15.36 -1.86
CA MET A 7 24.66 13.90 -1.71
C MET A 7 23.33 13.37 -2.28
N ILE A 8 22.25 14.13 -2.12
CA ILE A 8 20.94 13.79 -2.70
C ILE A 8 21.02 13.89 -4.23
N GLU A 9 21.60 14.96 -4.77
CA GLU A 9 21.76 15.16 -6.21
C GLU A 9 22.59 14.04 -6.89
N ASN A 10 23.53 13.44 -6.15
CA ASN A 10 24.40 12.38 -6.65
C ASN A 10 23.95 10.97 -6.26
N TYR A 11 22.84 10.82 -5.53
CA TYR A 11 22.34 9.50 -5.16
C TYR A 11 21.91 8.72 -6.41
N LYS A 12 22.50 7.54 -6.59
CA LYS A 12 22.11 6.59 -7.63
C LYS A 12 21.74 5.27 -6.97
N CYS A 13 20.52 4.82 -7.20
CA CYS A 13 20.07 3.51 -6.76
C CYS A 13 20.94 2.42 -7.40
N SER A 14 21.56 1.57 -6.58
CA SER A 14 22.35 0.42 -7.00
C SER A 14 21.52 -0.86 -7.16
N VAL A 15 20.28 -0.85 -6.66
CA VAL A 15 19.38 -2.00 -6.73
C VAL A 15 19.00 -2.26 -8.19
N ARG A 16 19.11 -3.53 -8.58
CA ARG A 16 18.61 -4.02 -9.87
C ARG A 16 17.31 -4.76 -9.61
N LYS A 17 16.31 -4.49 -10.44
CA LYS A 17 15.08 -5.28 -10.46
C LYS A 17 15.45 -6.73 -10.78
N PRO A 18 15.08 -7.71 -9.94
CA PRO A 18 15.24 -9.12 -10.26
C PRO A 18 14.53 -9.49 -11.56
N ASP A 19 15.06 -10.46 -12.29
CA ASP A 19 14.49 -10.90 -13.58
C ASP A 19 13.08 -11.50 -13.41
N ASP A 20 12.77 -12.03 -12.23
CA ASP A 20 11.49 -12.66 -11.86
C ASP A 20 10.51 -11.72 -11.14
N PHE A 21 10.85 -10.44 -10.98
CA PHE A 21 10.04 -9.51 -10.17
C PHE A 21 8.58 -9.42 -10.63
N ASP A 22 8.36 -9.35 -11.95
CA ASP A 22 7.00 -9.22 -12.51
C ASP A 22 6.22 -10.53 -12.36
N GLU A 23 6.90 -11.68 -12.52
CA GLU A 23 6.31 -13.00 -12.31
C GLU A 23 5.90 -13.19 -10.84
N PHE A 24 6.79 -12.86 -9.91
CA PHE A 24 6.53 -12.92 -8.49
C PHE A 24 5.29 -12.10 -8.10
N TRP A 25 5.25 -10.82 -8.49
CA TRP A 25 4.10 -9.97 -8.14
C TRP A 25 2.83 -10.36 -8.89
N GLY A 26 2.94 -10.89 -10.12
CA GLY A 26 1.81 -11.49 -10.82
C GLY A 26 1.19 -12.63 -10.02
N ASN A 27 2.02 -13.57 -9.55
CA ASN A 27 1.57 -14.70 -8.74
C ASN A 27 0.93 -14.24 -7.42
N VAL A 28 1.50 -13.25 -6.74
CA VAL A 28 0.94 -12.67 -5.51
C VAL A 28 -0.43 -12.03 -5.77
N LEU A 29 -0.59 -11.32 -6.88
CA LEU A 29 -1.87 -10.72 -7.27
C LEU A 29 -2.90 -11.78 -7.64
N ASP A 30 -2.48 -12.84 -8.34
CA ASP A 30 -3.35 -13.96 -8.70
C ASP A 30 -3.85 -14.70 -7.46
N GLU A 31 -2.98 -14.89 -6.46
CA GLU A 31 -3.34 -15.45 -5.15
C GLU A 31 -4.34 -14.55 -4.42
N ALA A 32 -4.05 -13.25 -4.31
CA ALA A 32 -4.94 -12.29 -3.67
C ALA A 32 -6.31 -12.24 -4.35
N ALA A 33 -6.35 -12.36 -5.69
CA ALA A 33 -7.59 -12.33 -6.47
C ALA A 33 -8.50 -13.54 -6.20
N GLN A 34 -7.99 -14.63 -5.60
CA GLN A 34 -8.82 -15.76 -5.19
C GLN A 34 -9.54 -15.53 -3.86
N ILE A 35 -9.12 -14.52 -3.08
CA ILE A 35 -9.71 -14.21 -1.78
C ILE A 35 -10.92 -13.31 -2.02
N PRO A 36 -12.14 -13.73 -1.65
CA PRO A 36 -13.28 -12.83 -1.67
C PRO A 36 -13.01 -11.66 -0.72
N LEU A 37 -13.12 -10.43 -1.21
CA LEU A 37 -12.76 -9.23 -0.43
C LEU A 37 -13.52 -9.12 0.90
N ASN A 38 -14.75 -9.65 0.98
CA ASN A 38 -15.61 -9.64 2.17
C ASN A 38 -15.63 -8.29 2.92
N ALA A 39 -15.64 -7.19 2.15
CA ALA A 39 -15.52 -5.85 2.72
C ALA A 39 -16.78 -5.45 3.51
N GLU A 40 -16.56 -4.92 4.71
CA GLU A 40 -17.58 -4.31 5.55
C GLU A 40 -17.16 -2.88 5.91
N THR A 41 -18.14 -1.95 5.90
CA THR A 41 -17.94 -0.56 6.32
C THR A 41 -18.92 -0.23 7.44
N ILE A 42 -18.39 0.09 8.63
CA ILE A 42 -19.18 0.35 9.83
C ILE A 42 -19.03 1.83 10.21
N PRO A 43 -20.11 2.63 10.22
CA PRO A 43 -20.01 4.03 10.64
C PRO A 43 -19.61 4.13 12.11
N LEU A 44 -18.80 5.13 12.44
CA LEU A 44 -18.35 5.45 13.79
C LEU A 44 -18.87 6.84 14.21
N PRO A 45 -20.13 6.96 14.67
CA PRO A 45 -20.74 8.25 15.01
C PRO A 45 -19.96 9.03 16.07
N LEU A 46 -19.36 8.33 17.04
CA LEU A 46 -18.55 8.95 18.11
C LEU A 46 -17.19 9.47 17.63
N ARG A 47 -16.80 9.16 16.39
CA ARG A 47 -15.59 9.65 15.71
C ARG A 47 -15.94 10.55 14.52
N SER A 48 -17.22 10.81 14.29
CA SER A 48 -17.72 11.66 13.21
C SER A 48 -18.03 13.06 13.72
N SER A 49 -18.06 14.03 12.81
CA SER A 49 -18.48 15.40 13.05
C SER A 49 -19.51 15.81 12.01
N GLU A 50 -20.00 17.06 12.08
CA GLU A 50 -20.92 17.61 11.08
C GLU A 50 -20.30 17.73 9.68
N GLU A 51 -18.97 17.80 9.58
CA GLU A 51 -18.25 17.99 8.33
C GLU A 51 -17.62 16.70 7.79
N LEU A 52 -17.47 15.66 8.63
CA LEU A 52 -16.73 14.45 8.31
C LEU A 52 -17.37 13.22 8.97
N GLU A 53 -17.64 12.20 8.15
CA GLU A 53 -18.08 10.89 8.61
C GLU A 53 -16.89 9.93 8.67
N THR A 54 -16.75 9.23 9.80
CA THR A 54 -15.71 8.24 10.01
C THR A 54 -16.31 6.84 9.93
N PHE A 55 -15.62 5.92 9.25
CA PHE A 55 -16.00 4.52 9.13
C PHE A 55 -14.84 3.62 9.52
N GLU A 56 -15.14 2.51 10.21
CA GLU A 56 -14.27 1.35 10.29
C GLU A 56 -14.44 0.52 9.02
N VAL A 57 -13.34 0.08 8.42
CA VAL A 57 -13.32 -0.70 7.18
C VAL A 57 -12.59 -2.00 7.45
N ILE A 58 -13.27 -3.11 7.19
CA ILE A 58 -12.78 -4.47 7.40
C ILE A 58 -12.82 -5.17 6.04
N TYR A 59 -11.81 -5.95 5.71
CA TYR A 59 -11.76 -6.76 4.50
C TYR A 59 -10.79 -7.94 4.69
N ASP A 60 -11.01 -9.01 3.93
CA ASP A 60 -10.11 -10.16 3.88
C ASP A 60 -8.97 -9.88 2.89
N SER A 61 -7.74 -10.23 3.28
CA SER A 61 -6.50 -10.01 2.54
C SER A 61 -5.65 -11.28 2.53
N LEU A 62 -4.54 -11.26 1.78
CA LEU A 62 -3.48 -12.27 1.91
C LEU A 62 -2.99 -12.38 3.36
N ASP A 63 -2.72 -13.62 3.79
CA ASP A 63 -2.13 -14.00 5.09
C ASP A 63 -0.60 -13.78 5.14
#